data_AF-A0A4V2AM80-F1
#
_entry.id   AF-A0A4V2AM80-F1
#
_cell.length_a   1.000
_cell.length_b   1.000
_cell.length_c   1.000
_cell.angle_alpha   90.00
_cell.angle_beta   90.00
_cell.angle_gamma   90.00
#
_symmetry.space_group_name_H-M   'P 1'
#
loop_
_entity.id
_entity.type
_entity.pdbx_description
1 polymer ?
#
loop_
_entity_poly.entity_id
_entity_poly.type
_entity_poly.pdbx_seq_one_letter_code
_entity_poly.pdbx_strand_id
1 'polypeptide(L)' 'MGGKTLAVIGGGAAGFFCAINAAIKHPGLHIVLLEKTGKLLS' A
#
# COMPACT_ATOMS: atom_id res chain seq x y z
N MET A 1 5.63 19.14 -10.68
CA MET A 1 5.80 18.33 -9.46
C MET A 1 4.97 17.07 -9.62
N GLY A 2 5.61 15.90 -9.84
CA GLY A 2 4.89 14.64 -10.02
C GLY A 2 5.58 13.53 -9.24
N GLY A 3 5.15 13.30 -8.00
CA GLY A 3 5.58 12.14 -7.22
C GLY A 3 4.99 10.86 -7.81
N LYS A 4 5.73 9.75 -7.76
CA LYS A 4 5.22 8.45 -8.18
C LYS A 4 4.19 7.96 -7.15
N THR A 5 3.09 7.38 -7.63
CA THR A 5 2.08 6.74 -6.78
C THR A 5 2.14 5.22 -6.96
N LEU A 6 2.09 4.48 -5.86
CA LEU A 6 1.97 3.02 -5.84
C LEU A 6 0.57 2.63 -5.35
N ALA A 7 -0.17 1.92 -6.19
CA ALA A 7 -1.42 1.28 -5.80
C ALA A 7 -1.15 -0.17 -5.38
N VAL A 8 -1.50 -0.53 -4.15
CA VAL A 8 -1.45 -1.89 -3.62
C VAL A 8 -2.88 -2.43 -3.57
N ILE A 9 -3.14 -3.54 -4.26
CA ILE A 9 -4.47 -4.13 -4.35
C ILE A 9 -4.52 -5.38 -3.48
N GLY A 10 -5.39 -5.37 -2.47
CA GLY A 10 -5.57 -6.41 -1.46
C GLY A 10 -5.12 -5.95 -0.07
N GLY A 11 -6.05 -5.95 0.90
CA GLY A 11 -5.83 -5.54 2.30
C GLY A 11 -5.49 -6.68 3.25
N GLY A 12 -5.06 -7.83 2.73
CA GLY A 12 -4.51 -8.93 3.53
C GLY A 12 -3.10 -8.64 4.04
N ALA A 13 -2.52 -9.59 4.78
CA ALA A 13 -1.18 -9.43 5.36
C ALA A 13 -0.11 -9.04 4.30
N ALA A 14 -0.09 -9.74 3.16
CA ALA A 14 0.87 -9.47 2.09
C ALA A 14 0.77 -8.02 1.55
N GLY A 15 -0.45 -7.50 1.37
CA GLY A 15 -0.66 -6.13 0.89
C GLY A 15 -0.20 -5.08 1.90
N PHE A 16 -0.51 -5.28 3.18
CA PHE A 16 -0.03 -4.40 4.25
C PHE A 16 1.49 -4.39 4.37
N PHE A 17 2.13 -5.57 4.42
CA PHE A 17 3.59 -5.64 4.51
C PHE A 17 4.27 -5.08 3.25
N CYS A 18 3.67 -5.25 2.06
CA CYS A 18 4.12 -4.60 0.84
C CYS A 18 4.06 -3.08 0.96
N ALA A 19 2.91 -2.51 1.34
CA ALA A 19 2.72 -1.07 1.48
C ALA A 19 3.67 -0.47 2.53
N ILE A 20 3.83 -1.11 3.68
CA ILE A 20 4.74 -0.69 4.76
C ILE A 20 6.19 -0.70 4.25
N ASN A 21 6.63 -1.78 3.63
CA ASN A 21 8.01 -1.89 3.14
C ASN A 21 8.29 -0.87 2.03
N ALA A 22 7.31 -0.61 1.14
CA ALA A 22 7.41 0.41 0.11
C ALA A 22 7.52 1.83 0.73
N ALA A 23 6.76 2.12 1.79
CA ALA A 23 6.84 3.40 2.50
C ALA A 23 8.23 3.61 3.15
N ILE A 24 8.79 2.55 3.76
CA ILE A 24 10.12 2.59 4.38
C ILE A 24 11.21 2.82 3.33
N LYS A 25 11.17 2.07 2.23
CA LYS A 25 12.21 2.11 1.20
C LYS A 25 12.11 3.32 0.28
N HIS A 26 10.92 3.88 0.13
CA HIS A 26 10.64 5.01 -0.76
C HIS A 26 9.79 6.08 -0.05
N PRO A 27 10.37 6.89 0.85
CA PRO A 27 9.62 7.85 1.67
C PRO A 27 8.86 8.94 0.88
N GLY A 28 9.25 9.18 -0.37
CA GLY A 28 8.57 10.12 -1.27
C GLY A 28 7.45 9.50 -2.12
N LEU A 29 7.16 8.21 -1.92
CA LEU A 29 6.14 7.50 -2.67
C LEU A 29 4.77 7.75 -2.04
N HIS A 30 3.80 8.19 -2.84
CA HIS A 30 2.41 8.20 -2.41
C HIS A 30 1.86 6.77 -2.54
N ILE A 31 1.34 6.20 -1.46
CA ILE A 31 0.90 4.79 -1.45
C ILE A 31 -0.60 4.75 -1.18
N VAL A 32 -1.32 4.02 -2.02
CA VAL A 32 -2.77 3.80 -1.89
C VAL A 32 -3.00 2.30 -1.77
N LEU A 33 -3.59 1.85 -0.66
CA LEU A 33 -3.99 0.47 -0.47
C LEU A 33 -5.50 0.34 -0.70
N LEU A 34 -5.89 -0.57 -1.60
CA LEU A 34 -7.27 -0.81 -1.99
C LEU A 34 -7.68 -2.20 -1.53
N GLU A 35 -8.74 -2.29 -0.72
CA GLU A 35 -9.38 -3.54 -0.33
C GLU A 35 -10.85 -3.48 -0.76
N LYS A 36 -11.33 -4.56 -1.40
CA LYS A 36 -12.70 -4.64 -1.92
C LYS A 36 -13.72 -4.61 -0.79
N THR A 37 -13.36 -5.18 0.36
CA THR A 37 -14.23 -5.29 1.53
C THR A 37 -13.84 -4.30 2.62
N GLY A 38 -14.64 -4.23 3.69
CA GLY A 38 -14.22 -3.54 4.92
C GLY A 38 -13.35 -4.41 5.84
N LYS A 39 -13.01 -5.65 5.44
CA LYS A 39 -12.21 -6.56 6.25
C LYS A 39 -10.74 -6.41 5.88
N LEU A 40 -9.89 -6.21 6.89
CA LEU A 40 -8.45 -6.07 6.74
C LEU A 40 -7.77 -7.22 7.50
N LEU A 41 -6.62 -7.66 7.01
CA LEU A 41 -5.75 -8.63 7.70
C LEU A 41 -6.43 -9.96 8.09
N SER A 42 -7.56 -10.31 7.47
CA SER A 42 -8.36 -11.52 7.74
C SER A 42 -8.17 -12.58 6.68
#